data_AF-A0A923WBA0-F1
#
_entry.id   AF-A0A923WBA0-F1
#
_cell.length_a   1.000
_cell.length_b   1.000
_cell.length_c   1.000
_cell.angle_alpha   90.00
_cell.angle_beta   90.00
_cell.angle_gamma   90.00
#
_symmetry.space_group_name_H-M   'P 1'
#
loop_
_entity.id
_entity.type
_entity.pdbx_description
1 polymer ?
#
loop_
_entity_poly.entity_id
_entity_poly.type
_entity_poly.pdbx_seq_one_letter_code
_entity_poly.pdbx_strand_id
1 'polypeptide(L)'
;MVVVRNLPLRAPEAGATAGAGGAAPRKPVKTDIIPEADAKLADLGVYVAGVWRDHPWLTLRFTTQAAFATNAAAYHQAVAERLSAGAERPTAAAQIYDLDAQINEYFYRVRGMLTDKYDKKRAPSYFAKMGIVKENETYILPRERSKRAAALAQLIKGLTEEGFVNRTLPDGTVLFPFGAGFWQPIATAYAAAVTDVTDDTGAIADAVGEKDLLREQVETVLRSLAKVLDGNYPNRKEYKAQLRGFGFQRESY
;
A
#
# COMPACT_ATOMS: atom_id res chain seq x y z
N MET A 1 14.39 -90.00 -38.83
CA MET A 1 14.87 -90.72 -37.63
C MET A 1 14.16 -90.11 -36.45
N VAL A 2 13.34 -90.91 -35.77
CA VAL A 2 12.45 -90.55 -34.66
C VAL A 2 13.27 -90.48 -33.36
N VAL A 3 12.66 -89.86 -32.33
CA VAL A 3 12.82 -90.11 -30.89
C VAL A 3 13.52 -88.94 -30.14
N VAL A 4 13.01 -88.29 -29.07
CA VAL A 4 11.70 -88.16 -28.38
C VAL A 4 11.96 -87.47 -27.01
N ARG A 5 11.02 -86.62 -26.56
CA ARG A 5 10.70 -86.22 -25.15
C ARG A 5 11.77 -85.44 -24.33
N ASN A 6 11.48 -84.60 -23.33
CA ASN A 6 10.31 -84.26 -22.47
C ASN A 6 10.62 -82.85 -21.88
N LEU A 7 9.74 -81.82 -21.94
CA LEU A 7 8.69 -81.41 -20.96
C LEU A 7 9.21 -80.98 -19.56
N PRO A 8 8.50 -80.12 -18.79
CA PRO A 8 8.28 -78.65 -18.88
C PRO A 8 8.67 -77.93 -17.56
N LEU A 9 8.43 -76.60 -17.41
CA LEU A 9 7.75 -75.97 -16.24
C LEU A 9 7.98 -74.44 -16.12
N ARG A 10 6.85 -73.76 -15.90
CA ARG A 10 6.62 -72.55 -15.07
C ARG A 10 6.81 -71.14 -15.68
N ALA A 11 5.67 -70.47 -15.85
CA ALA A 11 5.51 -69.02 -15.79
C ALA A 11 5.78 -68.48 -14.37
N PRO A 12 6.05 -67.17 -14.23
CA PRO A 12 5.01 -66.24 -13.75
C PRO A 12 5.00 -64.91 -14.55
N GLU A 13 3.83 -64.46 -15.00
CA GLU A 13 2.99 -63.38 -14.42
C GLU A 13 3.39 -61.94 -14.79
N ALA A 14 2.45 -61.32 -15.52
CA ALA A 14 1.88 -59.99 -15.32
C ALA A 14 2.81 -58.78 -15.08
N GLY A 15 2.94 -57.96 -16.12
CA GLY A 15 3.20 -56.52 -16.02
C GLY A 15 2.29 -55.78 -16.99
N ALA A 16 1.06 -55.47 -16.54
CA ALA A 16 0.11 -54.65 -17.27
C ALA A 16 0.61 -53.20 -17.32
N THR A 17 0.88 -52.67 -18.52
CA THR A 17 0.95 -51.21 -18.71
C THR A 17 -0.43 -50.68 -19.02
N ALA A 18 -0.90 -49.86 -18.08
CA ALA A 18 -2.19 -49.19 -18.04
C ALA A 18 -2.45 -48.32 -19.27
N GLY A 19 -3.73 -48.17 -19.57
CA GLY A 19 -4.25 -47.35 -20.65
C GLY A 19 -4.36 -45.87 -20.33
N ALA A 20 -4.82 -45.20 -21.39
CA ALA A 20 -5.67 -44.02 -21.41
C ALA A 20 -5.03 -42.63 -21.21
N GLY A 21 -5.31 -41.76 -22.18
CA GLY A 21 -5.36 -40.33 -21.94
C GLY A 21 -5.02 -39.49 -23.16
N GLY A 22 -5.73 -39.67 -24.28
CA GLY A 22 -5.76 -38.64 -25.32
C GLY A 22 -6.28 -37.34 -24.69
N ALA A 23 -5.37 -36.40 -24.43
CA ALA A 23 -5.71 -35.12 -23.83
C ALA A 23 -6.66 -34.39 -24.79
N ALA A 24 -7.91 -34.18 -24.33
CA ALA A 24 -8.85 -33.32 -25.03
C ALA A 24 -8.20 -31.94 -25.28
N PRO A 25 -8.40 -31.32 -26.47
CA PRO A 25 -7.83 -30.01 -26.75
C PRO A 25 -8.32 -29.03 -25.69
N ARG A 26 -7.37 -28.42 -24.96
CA ARG A 26 -7.68 -27.36 -23.99
C ARG A 26 -8.47 -26.28 -24.71
N LYS A 27 -9.63 -25.90 -24.15
CA LYS A 27 -10.43 -24.78 -24.67
C LYS A 27 -9.51 -23.56 -24.81
N PRO A 28 -9.53 -22.85 -25.95
CA PRO A 28 -8.72 -21.65 -26.10
C PRO A 28 -9.14 -20.65 -25.02
N VAL A 29 -8.18 -20.27 -24.15
CA VAL A 29 -8.39 -19.19 -23.19
C VAL A 29 -8.64 -17.94 -24.01
N LYS A 30 -9.83 -17.35 -23.88
CA LYS A 30 -10.11 -16.04 -24.47
C LYS A 30 -9.27 -15.03 -23.69
N THR A 31 -8.17 -14.58 -24.29
CA THR A 31 -7.43 -13.42 -23.78
C THR A 31 -8.29 -12.19 -24.00
N ASP A 32 -8.66 -11.53 -22.91
CA ASP A 32 -9.36 -10.25 -22.96
C ASP A 32 -8.45 -9.19 -23.58
N ILE A 33 -9.06 -8.28 -24.34
CA ILE A 33 -8.36 -7.25 -25.12
C ILE A 33 -7.90 -6.09 -24.21
N ILE A 34 -8.46 -6.02 -23.01
CA ILE A 34 -8.21 -4.99 -22.02
C ILE A 34 -7.49 -5.64 -20.84
N PRO A 35 -6.36 -5.07 -20.38
CA PRO A 35 -5.64 -5.59 -19.22
C PRO A 35 -6.48 -5.53 -17.94
N GLU A 36 -6.40 -6.58 -17.11
CA GLU A 36 -7.01 -6.57 -15.78
C GLU A 36 -6.18 -5.79 -14.74
N ALA A 37 -4.87 -5.68 -14.95
CA ALA A 37 -3.96 -4.99 -14.04
C ALA A 37 -4.08 -3.47 -14.17
N ASP A 38 -4.29 -2.77 -13.04
CA ASP A 38 -4.53 -1.32 -12.96
C ASP A 38 -3.47 -0.50 -13.73
N ALA A 39 -2.17 -0.80 -13.54
CA ALA A 39 -1.09 -0.08 -14.21
C ALA A 39 -1.14 -0.22 -15.74
N LYS A 40 -1.31 -1.45 -16.24
CA LYS A 40 -1.39 -1.72 -17.69
C LYS A 40 -2.65 -1.12 -18.32
N LEU A 41 -3.76 -1.10 -17.56
CA LEU A 41 -5.00 -0.48 -18.00
C LEU A 41 -4.87 1.05 -18.08
N ALA A 42 -4.20 1.66 -17.10
CA ALA A 42 -3.92 3.09 -17.09
C ALA A 42 -3.05 3.51 -18.28
N ASP A 43 -1.96 2.78 -18.53
CA ASP A 43 -1.08 3.01 -19.68
C ASP A 43 -1.84 2.90 -21.00
N LEU A 44 -2.66 1.84 -21.14
CA LEU A 44 -3.50 1.65 -22.32
C LEU A 44 -4.50 2.80 -22.50
N GLY A 45 -5.14 3.26 -21.41
CA GLY A 45 -6.09 4.36 -21.43
C GLY A 45 -5.47 5.65 -21.97
N VAL A 46 -4.30 6.04 -21.45
CA VAL A 46 -3.56 7.24 -21.89
C VAL A 46 -3.10 7.10 -23.34
N TYR A 47 -2.58 5.93 -23.72
CA TYR A 47 -2.16 5.68 -25.09
C TYR A 47 -3.33 5.77 -26.08
N VAL A 48 -4.45 5.10 -25.78
CA VAL A 48 -5.67 5.14 -26.61
C VAL A 48 -6.24 6.55 -26.69
N ALA A 49 -6.18 7.33 -25.61
CA ALA A 49 -6.63 8.73 -25.64
C ALA A 49 -5.82 9.56 -26.62
N GLY A 50 -4.49 9.36 -26.65
CA GLY A 50 -3.59 9.97 -27.63
C GLY A 50 -3.96 9.59 -29.06
N VAL A 51 -4.06 8.29 -29.35
CA VAL A 51 -4.38 7.79 -30.70
C VAL A 51 -5.77 8.22 -31.14
N TRP A 52 -6.77 8.16 -30.26
CA TRP A 52 -8.16 8.48 -30.61
C TRP A 52 -8.34 9.96 -30.97
N ARG A 53 -7.57 10.86 -30.35
CA ARG A 53 -7.57 12.30 -30.71
C ARG A 53 -7.22 12.52 -32.18
N ASP A 54 -6.35 11.69 -32.75
CA ASP A 54 -5.94 11.77 -34.15
C ASP A 54 -6.95 11.11 -35.12
N HIS A 55 -8.03 10.53 -34.59
CA HIS A 55 -9.08 9.82 -35.34
C HIS A 55 -10.48 10.45 -35.08
N PRO A 56 -10.73 11.70 -35.52
CA PRO A 56 -11.98 12.43 -35.26
C PRO A 56 -13.23 11.78 -35.88
N TRP A 57 -13.04 10.92 -36.88
CA TRP A 57 -14.12 10.16 -37.51
C TRP A 57 -14.71 9.08 -36.59
N LEU A 58 -13.95 8.61 -35.59
CA LEU A 58 -14.38 7.60 -34.64
C LEU A 58 -15.15 8.28 -33.50
N THR A 59 -16.47 8.26 -33.53
CA THR A 59 -17.30 8.96 -32.53
C THR A 59 -18.03 8.00 -31.60
N LEU A 60 -18.10 8.33 -30.30
CA LEU A 60 -18.95 7.67 -29.33
C LEU A 60 -20.07 8.63 -28.91
N ARG A 61 -21.30 8.12 -28.71
CA ARG A 61 -22.45 8.97 -28.33
C ARG A 61 -22.39 9.46 -26.88
N PHE A 62 -21.83 8.65 -25.99
CA PHE A 62 -21.90 8.86 -24.54
C PHE A 62 -20.67 9.58 -23.96
N THR A 63 -19.64 9.84 -24.77
CA THR A 63 -18.43 10.53 -24.33
C THR A 63 -17.72 11.19 -25.51
N THR A 64 -16.77 12.07 -25.22
CA THR A 64 -15.93 12.74 -26.22
C THR A 64 -14.47 12.30 -26.06
N GLN A 65 -13.65 12.54 -27.09
CA GLN A 65 -12.21 12.31 -27.04
C GLN A 65 -11.56 13.10 -25.91
N ALA A 66 -11.94 14.37 -25.74
CA ALA A 66 -11.42 15.23 -24.69
C ALA A 66 -11.80 14.73 -23.29
N ALA A 67 -13.07 14.36 -23.08
CA ALA A 67 -13.53 13.83 -21.80
C ALA A 67 -12.82 12.52 -21.45
N PHE A 68 -12.65 11.61 -22.42
CA PHE A 68 -11.90 10.38 -22.21
C PHE A 68 -10.42 10.65 -21.89
N ALA A 69 -9.77 11.59 -22.57
CA ALA A 69 -8.39 11.96 -22.27
C ALA A 69 -8.22 12.48 -20.83
N THR A 70 -9.15 13.31 -20.36
CA THR A 70 -9.19 13.77 -18.96
C THR A 70 -9.34 12.58 -18.00
N ASN A 71 -10.31 11.69 -18.23
CA ASN A 71 -10.55 10.54 -17.35
C ASN A 71 -9.39 9.55 -17.35
N ALA A 72 -8.76 9.30 -18.51
CA ALA A 72 -7.61 8.41 -18.62
C ALA A 72 -6.38 8.97 -17.88
N ALA A 73 -6.14 10.28 -17.97
CA ALA A 73 -5.06 10.94 -17.23
C ALA A 73 -5.32 10.90 -15.71
N ALA A 74 -6.55 11.20 -15.29
CA ALA A 74 -6.94 11.13 -13.87
C ALA A 74 -6.80 9.70 -13.31
N TYR A 75 -7.24 8.68 -14.06
CA TYR A 75 -7.08 7.28 -13.67
C TYR A 75 -5.60 6.90 -13.55
N HIS A 76 -4.77 7.29 -14.51
CA HIS A 76 -3.33 7.02 -14.48
C HIS A 76 -2.65 7.67 -13.27
N GLN A 77 -2.99 8.92 -12.96
CA GLN A 77 -2.50 9.60 -11.76
C GLN A 77 -2.93 8.88 -10.48
N ALA A 78 -4.21 8.51 -10.35
CA ALA A 78 -4.73 7.80 -9.18
C ALA A 78 -4.06 6.43 -8.96
N VAL A 79 -3.72 5.72 -10.05
CA VAL A 79 -2.94 4.47 -9.97
C VAL A 79 -1.51 4.73 -9.47
N ALA A 80 -0.85 5.78 -9.96
CA ALA A 80 0.50 6.14 -9.54
C ALA A 80 0.56 6.56 -8.05
N GLU A 81 -0.38 7.39 -7.60
CA GLU A 81 -0.50 7.83 -6.20
C GLU A 81 -0.74 6.65 -5.25
N ARG A 82 -1.55 5.67 -5.65
CA ARG A 82 -1.73 4.45 -4.87
C ARG A 82 -0.44 3.64 -4.73
N LEU A 83 0.35 3.55 -5.79
CA LEU A 83 1.62 2.81 -5.77
C LEU A 83 2.64 3.49 -4.87
N SER A 84 2.72 4.83 -4.88
CA SER A 84 3.61 5.58 -3.98
C SER A 84 3.17 5.50 -2.53
N ALA A 85 1.88 5.70 -2.24
CA ALA A 85 1.35 5.61 -0.88
C ALA A 85 1.49 4.19 -0.28
N GLY A 86 1.41 3.16 -1.12
CA GLY A 86 1.72 1.78 -0.73
C GLY A 86 3.18 1.57 -0.32
N ALA A 87 4.11 2.33 -0.89
CA ALA A 87 5.54 2.27 -0.56
C ALA A 87 5.91 3.07 0.70
N GLU A 88 5.19 4.15 1.01
CA GLU A 88 5.47 5.04 2.14
C GLU A 88 4.93 4.50 3.47
N ARG A 89 3.78 3.83 3.49
CA ARG A 89 3.16 3.27 4.71
C ARG A 89 4.07 2.38 5.59
N PRO A 90 4.86 1.45 5.03
CA PRO A 90 5.80 0.65 5.84
C PRO A 90 6.81 1.51 6.61
N THR A 91 7.19 2.67 6.07
CA THR A 91 8.21 3.55 6.65
C THR A 91 7.68 4.35 7.83
N ALA A 92 6.50 4.97 7.71
CA ALA A 92 5.88 5.72 8.80
C ALA A 92 5.45 4.79 9.96
N ALA A 93 4.93 3.60 9.65
CA ALA A 93 4.59 2.61 10.67
C ALA A 93 5.84 2.12 11.43
N ALA A 94 6.94 1.83 10.73
CA ALA A 94 8.22 1.47 11.35
C ALA A 94 8.77 2.59 12.24
N GLN A 95 8.69 3.83 11.78
CA GLN A 95 9.10 5.00 12.54
C GLN A 95 8.33 5.13 13.86
N ILE A 96 7.01 4.88 13.87
CA ILE A 96 6.22 4.87 15.12
C ILE A 96 6.72 3.79 16.08
N TYR A 97 7.04 2.59 15.59
CA TYR A 97 7.56 1.51 16.44
C TYR A 97 8.91 1.88 17.08
N ASP A 98 9.82 2.46 16.31
CA ASP A 98 11.14 2.90 16.81
C ASP A 98 11.00 4.02 17.84
N LEU A 99 10.13 4.99 17.58
CA LEU A 99 9.83 6.06 18.52
C LEU A 99 9.16 5.53 19.79
N ASP A 100 8.23 4.58 19.69
CA ASP A 100 7.62 3.95 20.86
C ASP A 100 8.66 3.22 21.71
N ALA A 101 9.62 2.53 21.09
CA ALA A 101 10.73 1.89 21.80
C ALA A 101 11.59 2.93 22.53
N GLN A 102 11.98 4.01 21.85
CA GLN A 102 12.75 5.10 22.44
C GLN A 102 12.01 5.78 23.59
N ILE A 103 10.71 6.07 23.44
CA ILE A 103 9.87 6.65 24.49
C ILE A 103 9.87 5.73 25.71
N ASN A 104 9.60 4.44 25.52
CA ASN A 104 9.53 3.48 26.63
C ASN A 104 10.88 3.32 27.34
N GLU A 105 11.99 3.36 26.58
CA GLU A 105 13.35 3.30 27.12
C GLU A 105 13.64 4.50 28.04
N TYR A 106 13.35 5.72 27.61
CA TYR A 106 13.78 6.91 28.36
C TYR A 106 12.73 7.47 29.32
N PHE A 107 11.47 7.04 29.25
CA PHE A 107 10.38 7.61 30.05
C PHE A 107 10.59 7.52 31.57
N TYR A 108 11.28 6.48 32.06
CA TYR A 108 11.58 6.41 33.51
C TYR A 108 12.45 7.58 34.00
N ARG A 109 13.26 8.20 33.12
CA ARG A 109 14.09 9.37 33.46
C ARG A 109 13.23 10.57 33.86
N VAL A 110 12.09 10.78 33.20
CA VAL A 110 11.12 11.85 33.54
C VAL A 110 10.60 11.66 34.97
N ARG A 111 10.19 10.44 35.31
CA ARG A 111 9.70 10.12 36.67
C ARG A 111 10.81 10.27 37.71
N GLY A 112 12.05 9.92 37.35
CA GLY A 112 13.25 10.16 38.16
C GLY A 112 13.44 11.63 38.48
N MET A 113 13.46 12.50 37.46
CA MET A 113 13.64 13.95 37.65
C MET A 113 12.57 14.58 38.56
N LEU A 114 11.31 14.16 38.43
CA LEU A 114 10.24 14.61 39.31
C LEU A 114 10.40 14.10 40.74
N THR A 115 10.84 12.86 40.89
CA THR A 115 11.13 12.26 42.20
C THR A 115 12.28 12.98 42.88
N ASP A 116 13.32 13.36 42.15
CA ASP A 116 14.46 14.10 42.68
C ASP A 116 14.06 15.51 43.14
N LYS A 117 13.18 16.19 42.39
CA LYS A 117 12.69 17.53 42.73
C LYS A 117 11.68 17.55 43.87
N TYR A 118 10.74 16.60 43.89
CA TYR A 118 9.56 16.65 44.75
C TYR A 118 9.48 15.53 45.79
N ASP A 119 10.43 14.60 45.85
CA ASP A 119 10.38 13.34 46.60
C ASP A 119 9.33 12.32 46.10
N LYS A 120 9.52 11.04 46.48
CA LYS A 120 8.68 9.92 46.03
C LYS A 120 7.21 10.05 46.42
N LYS A 121 6.89 10.75 47.52
CA LYS A 121 5.51 10.89 48.01
C LYS A 121 4.76 11.98 47.25
N ARG A 122 5.44 13.08 46.89
CA ARG A 122 4.78 14.21 46.20
C ARG A 122 4.94 14.16 44.68
N ALA A 123 5.95 13.51 44.12
CA ALA A 123 6.12 13.43 42.66
C ALA A 123 4.87 12.93 41.89
N PRO A 124 4.10 11.92 42.38
CA PRO A 124 2.91 11.47 41.68
C PRO A 124 1.84 12.55 41.45
N SER A 125 1.76 13.59 42.27
CA SER A 125 0.77 14.68 42.06
C SER A 125 1.11 15.54 40.85
N TYR A 126 2.34 15.49 40.33
CA TYR A 126 2.79 16.21 39.15
C TYR A 126 2.69 15.39 37.87
N PHE A 127 2.45 14.08 37.96
CA PHE A 127 2.39 13.19 36.79
C PHE A 127 1.29 13.59 35.80
N ALA A 128 0.12 13.99 36.30
CA ALA A 128 -0.96 14.47 35.46
C ALA A 128 -0.57 15.70 34.63
N LYS A 129 0.26 16.61 35.16
CA LYS A 129 0.74 17.79 34.40
C LYS A 129 1.65 17.41 33.24
N MET A 130 2.31 16.25 33.33
CA MET A 130 3.21 15.72 32.31
C MET A 130 2.50 14.81 31.29
N GLY A 131 1.16 14.74 31.30
CA GLY A 131 0.41 13.81 30.46
C GLY A 131 0.55 12.34 30.88
N ILE A 132 1.08 12.07 32.07
CA ILE A 132 1.26 10.71 32.58
C ILE A 132 -0.04 10.28 33.24
N VAL A 133 -0.56 9.14 32.79
CA VAL A 133 -1.78 8.52 33.30
C VAL A 133 -1.44 7.30 34.14
N LYS A 134 -2.33 6.98 35.09
CA LYS A 134 -2.27 5.71 35.81
C LYS A 134 -3.16 4.72 35.07
N GLU A 135 -2.56 3.77 34.37
CA GLU A 135 -3.27 2.64 33.78
C GLU A 135 -3.01 1.39 34.62
N ASN A 136 -4.07 0.78 35.13
CA ASN A 136 -4.02 -0.29 36.14
C ASN A 136 -3.21 0.19 37.37
N GLU A 137 -2.03 -0.39 37.58
CA GLU A 137 -1.16 -0.09 38.70
C GLU A 137 0.11 0.69 38.30
N THR A 138 0.29 1.00 37.01
CA THR A 138 1.52 1.63 36.50
C THR A 138 1.26 3.02 35.94
N TYR A 139 2.16 3.95 36.25
CA TYR A 139 2.19 5.28 35.63
C TYR A 139 2.92 5.22 34.30
N ILE A 140 2.19 5.49 33.22
CA ILE A 140 2.67 5.42 31.84
C ILE A 140 2.14 6.60 31.01
N LEU A 141 2.74 6.81 29.84
CA LEU A 141 2.07 7.57 28.78
C LEU A 141 0.98 6.69 28.15
N PRO A 142 -0.16 7.27 27.72
CA PRO A 142 -1.23 6.53 27.05
C PRO A 142 -0.69 5.64 25.93
N ARG A 143 -1.26 4.44 25.75
CA ARG A 143 -0.80 3.51 24.70
C ARG A 143 -1.36 3.81 23.32
N GLU A 144 -2.55 4.40 23.27
CA GLU A 144 -3.21 4.73 22.02
C GLU A 144 -2.52 5.93 21.36
N ARG A 145 -2.21 5.82 20.07
CA ARG A 145 -1.26 6.70 19.36
C ARG A 145 -1.66 8.17 19.39
N SER A 146 -2.94 8.49 19.17
CA SER A 146 -3.41 9.88 19.19
C SER A 146 -3.32 10.48 20.60
N LYS A 147 -3.73 9.73 21.62
CA LYS A 147 -3.56 10.12 23.04
C LYS A 147 -2.10 10.21 23.45
N ARG A 148 -1.22 9.34 22.94
CA ARG A 148 0.22 9.38 23.22
C ARG A 148 0.85 10.63 22.61
N ALA A 149 0.51 10.98 21.37
CA ALA A 149 0.96 12.22 20.73
C ALA A 149 0.55 13.46 21.54
N ALA A 150 -0.71 13.52 21.97
CA ALA A 150 -1.19 14.60 22.83
C ALA A 150 -0.47 14.63 24.21
N ALA A 151 -0.24 13.46 24.81
CA ALA A 151 0.46 13.35 26.08
C ALA A 151 1.93 13.75 25.97
N LEU A 152 2.61 13.48 24.85
CA LEU A 152 3.98 13.93 24.60
C LEU A 152 4.07 15.46 24.46
N ALA A 153 3.10 16.09 23.81
CA ALA A 153 3.01 17.55 23.78
C ALA A 153 2.82 18.13 25.19
N GLN A 154 1.97 17.49 26.00
CA GLN A 154 1.76 17.87 27.39
C GLN A 154 3.01 17.64 28.26
N LEU A 155 3.75 16.55 28.03
CA LEU A 155 5.03 16.25 28.69
C LEU A 155 6.03 17.39 28.47
N ILE A 156 6.20 17.86 27.24
CA ILE A 156 7.12 18.97 26.92
C ILE A 156 6.72 20.24 27.67
N LYS A 157 5.42 20.57 27.67
CA LYS A 157 4.90 21.73 28.38
C LYS A 157 5.20 21.62 29.88
N GLY A 158 4.86 20.49 30.50
CA GLY A 158 5.11 20.25 31.91
C GLY A 158 6.60 20.28 32.26
N LEU A 159 7.48 19.67 31.45
CA LEU A 159 8.93 19.71 31.67
C LEU A 159 9.46 21.14 31.65
N THR A 160 8.95 21.96 30.73
CA THR A 160 9.33 23.38 30.61
C THR A 160 8.86 24.18 31.81
N GLU A 161 7.60 24.03 32.22
CA GLU A 161 7.02 24.70 33.40
C GLU A 161 7.74 24.31 34.70
N GLU A 162 8.16 23.06 34.80
CA GLU A 162 8.92 22.55 35.95
C GLU A 162 10.42 22.90 35.89
N GLY A 163 10.88 23.58 34.84
CA GLY A 163 12.27 24.05 34.69
C GLY A 163 13.25 22.95 34.27
N PHE A 164 12.78 21.79 33.83
CA PHE A 164 13.59 20.69 33.30
C PHE A 164 13.98 20.95 31.85
N VAL A 165 14.72 22.04 31.62
CA VAL A 165 15.22 22.43 30.30
C VAL A 165 16.70 22.08 30.22
N ASN A 166 17.11 21.47 29.11
CA ASN A 166 18.51 21.15 28.84
C ASN A 166 19.36 22.42 28.98
N ARG A 167 20.35 22.40 29.89
CA ARG A 167 21.25 23.54 30.12
C ARG A 167 22.67 23.04 30.24
N THR A 168 23.56 23.57 29.41
CA THR A 168 24.99 23.27 29.49
C THR A 168 25.68 24.24 30.46
N LEU A 169 26.41 23.69 31.43
CA LEU A 169 27.24 24.44 32.36
C LEU A 169 28.60 24.80 31.70
N PRO A 170 29.36 25.77 32.25
CA PRO A 170 30.65 26.20 31.68
C PRO A 170 31.70 25.09 31.55
N ASP A 171 31.57 24.00 32.32
CA ASP A 171 32.43 22.82 32.30
C ASP A 171 32.00 21.77 31.24
N GLY A 172 30.95 22.05 30.46
CA GLY A 172 30.39 21.14 29.46
C GLY A 172 29.34 20.16 30.00
N THR A 173 29.05 20.16 31.30
CA THR A 173 28.02 19.29 31.90
C THR A 173 26.63 19.72 31.45
N VAL A 174 25.83 18.79 30.92
CA VAL A 174 24.43 19.06 30.56
C VAL A 174 23.54 18.74 31.74
N LEU A 175 22.93 19.76 32.33
CA LEU A 175 21.82 19.61 33.27
C LEU A 175 20.56 19.19 32.51
N PHE A 176 19.83 18.25 33.09
CA PHE A 176 18.60 17.68 32.51
C PHE A 176 18.80 17.20 31.07
N PRO A 177 19.71 16.24 30.81
CA PRO A 177 19.94 15.74 29.46
C PRO A 177 18.67 15.12 28.84
N PHE A 178 17.74 14.65 29.67
CA PHE A 178 16.42 14.12 29.28
C PHE A 178 15.28 15.14 29.52
N GLY A 179 15.60 16.44 29.56
CA GLY A 179 14.65 17.53 29.72
C GLY A 179 13.83 17.81 28.46
N ALA A 180 13.13 18.94 28.44
CA ALA A 180 12.23 19.31 27.35
C ALA A 180 12.89 19.26 25.96
N GLY A 181 14.17 19.65 25.86
CA GLY A 181 14.91 19.65 24.59
C GLY A 181 15.18 18.26 24.03
N PHE A 182 15.28 17.24 24.88
CA PHE A 182 15.40 15.84 24.44
C PHE A 182 14.06 15.29 23.92
N TRP A 183 12.96 15.60 24.61
CA TRP A 183 11.64 15.08 24.26
C TRP A 183 10.99 15.82 23.08
N GLN A 184 11.37 17.08 22.84
CA GLN A 184 10.85 17.89 21.74
C GLN A 184 10.96 17.21 20.36
N PRO A 185 12.15 16.79 19.89
CA PRO A 185 12.26 16.14 18.58
C PRO A 185 11.48 14.83 18.52
N ILE A 186 11.44 14.05 19.61
CA ILE A 186 10.69 12.79 19.69
C ILE A 186 9.19 13.04 19.53
N ALA A 187 8.63 14.03 20.25
CA ALA A 187 7.21 14.36 20.15
C ALA A 187 6.84 14.91 18.78
N THR A 188 7.69 15.74 18.18
CA THR A 188 7.49 16.27 16.82
C THR A 188 7.49 15.14 15.79
N ALA A 189 8.48 14.24 15.84
CA ALA A 189 8.54 13.10 14.93
C ALA A 189 7.37 12.12 15.14
N TYR A 190 6.96 11.90 16.39
CA TYR A 190 5.83 11.02 16.70
C TYR A 190 4.51 11.58 16.19
N ALA A 191 4.25 12.87 16.40
CA ALA A 191 3.04 13.52 15.92
C ALA A 191 2.95 13.49 14.39
N ALA A 192 4.06 13.78 13.69
CA ALA A 192 4.12 13.70 12.23
C ALA A 192 3.81 12.28 11.72
N ALA A 193 4.50 11.26 12.24
CA ALA A 193 4.29 9.88 11.81
C ALA A 193 2.86 9.37 12.11
N VAL A 194 2.25 9.81 13.22
CA VAL A 194 0.85 9.49 13.52
C VAL A 194 -0.10 10.14 12.51
N THR A 195 0.13 11.42 12.18
CA THR A 195 -0.63 12.14 11.15
C THR A 195 -0.51 11.47 9.79
N ASP A 196 0.71 11.13 9.35
CA ASP A 196 0.94 10.47 8.06
C ASP A 196 0.14 9.17 7.97
N VAL A 197 0.18 8.33 9.01
CA VAL A 197 -0.57 7.07 9.02
C VAL A 197 -2.10 7.29 9.04
N THR A 198 -2.60 8.33 9.71
CA THR A 198 -4.05 8.62 9.73
C THR A 198 -4.54 9.22 8.43
N ASP A 199 -3.79 10.17 7.85
CA ASP A 199 -4.16 10.87 6.62
C ASP A 199 -4.06 9.93 5.42
N ASP A 200 -3.03 9.07 5.37
CA ASP A 200 -2.92 7.99 4.40
C ASP A 200 -4.11 7.02 4.44
N THR A 201 -4.75 6.85 5.60
CA THR A 201 -5.88 5.91 5.71
C THR A 201 -7.16 6.51 5.13
N GLY A 202 -7.43 7.78 5.39
CA GLY A 202 -8.59 8.49 4.84
C GLY A 202 -8.45 8.78 3.35
N ALA A 203 -7.31 9.34 2.94
CA ALA A 203 -7.04 9.67 1.54
C ALA A 203 -7.06 8.44 0.64
N ILE A 204 -6.60 7.27 1.11
CA ILE A 204 -6.67 6.04 0.33
C ILE A 204 -8.09 5.50 0.18
N ALA A 205 -8.96 5.64 1.19
CA ALA A 205 -10.34 5.17 1.06
C ALA A 205 -11.09 5.96 -0.03
N ASP A 206 -10.92 7.28 -0.04
CA ASP A 206 -11.52 8.16 -1.04
C ASP A 206 -10.87 7.96 -2.42
N ALA A 207 -9.54 7.88 -2.48
CA ALA A 207 -8.81 7.63 -3.71
C ALA A 207 -9.13 6.25 -4.32
N VAL A 208 -9.38 5.21 -3.52
CA VAL A 208 -9.79 3.90 -4.04
C VAL A 208 -11.19 3.98 -4.66
N GLY A 209 -12.15 4.65 -4.02
CA GLY A 209 -13.49 4.84 -4.56
C GLY A 209 -13.49 5.62 -5.87
N GLU A 210 -12.74 6.73 -5.93
CA GLU A 210 -12.59 7.54 -7.15
C GLU A 210 -11.85 6.77 -8.26
N LYS A 211 -10.77 6.07 -7.92
CA LYS A 211 -9.99 5.25 -8.86
C LYS A 211 -10.83 4.11 -9.45
N ASP A 212 -11.68 3.46 -8.66
CA ASP A 212 -12.55 2.38 -9.16
C ASP A 212 -13.65 2.92 -10.10
N LEU A 213 -14.22 4.10 -9.83
CA LEU A 213 -15.13 4.78 -10.75
C LEU A 213 -14.43 5.17 -12.06
N LEU A 214 -13.23 5.75 -11.97
CA LEU A 214 -12.42 6.11 -13.13
C LEU A 214 -12.04 4.88 -13.94
N ARG A 215 -11.71 3.76 -13.29
CA ARG A 215 -11.43 2.48 -13.93
C ARG A 215 -12.62 2.02 -14.77
N GLU A 216 -13.82 1.99 -14.20
CA GLU A 216 -15.02 1.53 -14.90
C GLU A 216 -15.32 2.41 -16.14
N GLN A 217 -15.16 3.73 -16.00
CA GLN A 217 -15.33 4.67 -17.10
C GLN A 217 -14.29 4.42 -18.22
N VAL A 218 -13.01 4.26 -17.87
CA VAL A 218 -11.95 3.97 -18.83
C VAL A 218 -12.20 2.64 -19.54
N GLU A 219 -12.50 1.57 -18.81
CA GLU A 219 -12.83 0.26 -19.41
C GLU A 219 -14.03 0.35 -20.36
N THR A 220 -15.08 1.06 -19.97
CA THR A 220 -16.29 1.23 -20.79
C THR A 220 -15.98 1.90 -22.12
N VAL A 221 -15.17 2.96 -22.10
CA VAL A 221 -14.75 3.66 -23.32
C VAL A 221 -13.86 2.75 -24.18
N LEU A 222 -12.85 2.11 -23.60
CA LEU A 222 -11.95 1.19 -24.30
C LEU A 222 -12.72 0.04 -24.98
N ARG A 223 -13.68 -0.59 -24.28
CA ARG A 223 -14.54 -1.65 -24.85
C ARG A 223 -15.40 -1.11 -25.99
N SER A 224 -15.90 0.11 -25.85
CA SER A 224 -16.74 0.75 -26.86
C SER A 224 -15.95 1.10 -28.12
N LEU A 225 -14.75 1.65 -27.97
CA LEU A 225 -13.86 1.95 -29.10
C LEU A 225 -13.48 0.69 -29.87
N ALA A 226 -13.15 -0.40 -29.17
CA ALA A 226 -12.84 -1.68 -29.81
C ALA A 226 -14.03 -2.19 -30.66
N LYS A 227 -15.28 -2.04 -30.17
CA LYS A 227 -16.49 -2.41 -30.91
C LYS A 227 -16.74 -1.52 -32.12
N VAL A 228 -16.52 -0.20 -32.00
CA VAL A 228 -16.70 0.72 -33.13
C VAL A 228 -15.62 0.48 -34.19
N LEU A 229 -14.38 0.18 -33.80
CA LEU A 229 -13.34 -0.24 -34.73
C LEU A 229 -13.72 -1.52 -35.47
N ASP A 230 -14.23 -2.54 -34.79
CA ASP A 230 -14.72 -3.77 -35.42
C ASP A 230 -15.85 -3.48 -36.43
N GLY A 231 -16.77 -2.58 -36.08
CA GLY A 231 -17.86 -2.15 -36.96
C GLY A 231 -17.41 -1.39 -38.21
N ASN A 232 -16.31 -0.63 -38.13
CA ASN A 232 -15.78 0.15 -39.26
C ASN A 232 -14.79 -0.65 -40.14
N TYR A 233 -14.19 -1.72 -39.62
CA TYR A 233 -13.21 -2.55 -40.34
C TYR A 233 -13.68 -4.01 -40.45
N PRO A 234 -14.58 -4.35 -41.40
CA PRO A 234 -15.13 -5.69 -41.53
C PRO A 234 -14.08 -6.75 -41.90
N ASN A 235 -12.94 -6.33 -42.47
CA ASN A 235 -11.82 -7.23 -42.71
C ASN A 235 -11.07 -7.51 -41.41
N ARG A 236 -11.08 -8.77 -40.98
CA ARG A 236 -10.46 -9.20 -39.72
C ARG A 236 -8.95 -8.92 -39.61
N LYS A 237 -8.22 -8.91 -40.72
CA LYS A 237 -6.77 -8.61 -40.72
C LYS A 237 -6.54 -7.12 -40.48
N GLU A 238 -7.36 -6.29 -41.12
CA GLU A 238 -7.32 -4.84 -41.01
C GLU A 238 -7.79 -4.37 -39.62
N TYR A 239 -8.91 -4.89 -39.12
CA TYR A 239 -9.36 -4.66 -37.74
C TYR A 239 -8.27 -4.96 -36.72
N LYS A 240 -7.61 -6.12 -36.82
CA LYS A 240 -6.51 -6.49 -35.92
C LYS A 240 -5.28 -5.57 -36.06
N ALA A 241 -5.05 -4.98 -37.23
CA ALA A 241 -3.97 -4.02 -37.41
C ALA A 241 -4.31 -2.70 -36.74
N GLN A 242 -5.53 -2.20 -36.93
CA GLN A 242 -6.03 -0.98 -36.30
C GLN A 242 -6.08 -1.11 -34.77
N LEU A 243 -6.58 -2.23 -34.26
CA LEU A 243 -6.64 -2.51 -32.83
C LEU A 243 -5.25 -2.50 -32.18
N ARG A 244 -4.23 -3.06 -32.86
CA ARG A 244 -2.83 -2.96 -32.43
C ARG A 244 -2.27 -1.54 -32.54
N GLY A 245 -2.64 -0.78 -33.57
CA GLY A 245 -2.29 0.64 -33.70
C GLY A 245 -2.82 1.49 -32.54
N PHE A 246 -4.02 1.15 -32.06
CA PHE A 246 -4.61 1.69 -30.84
C PHE A 246 -4.01 1.11 -29.54
N GLY A 247 -2.98 0.26 -29.61
CA GLY A 247 -2.26 -0.23 -28.43
C GLY A 247 -2.91 -1.41 -27.72
N PHE A 248 -4.08 -1.87 -28.19
CA PHE A 248 -4.69 -3.08 -27.66
C PHE A 248 -3.87 -4.31 -28.06
N GLN A 249 -3.21 -4.91 -27.08
CA GLN A 249 -2.44 -6.13 -27.26
C GLN A 249 -3.24 -7.33 -26.77
N ARG A 250 -3.41 -8.33 -27.63
CA ARG A 250 -3.75 -9.70 -27.19
C ARG A 250 -2.45 -10.39 -26.77
N GLU A 251 -1.85 -9.92 -25.69
CA GLU A 251 -0.69 -10.59 -25.13
C GLU A 251 -1.10 -11.28 -23.85
N SER A 252 -0.77 -12.57 -23.78
CA SER A 252 -0.86 -13.39 -22.58
C SER A 252 -0.03 -12.71 -21.49
N TYR A 253 -0.69 -11.99 -20.60
CA TYR A 253 -0.11 -11.45 -19.38
C TYR A 253 -0.31 -12.42 -18.22
#